data_AF-A0A851PBS1-F1
#
_entry.id   AF-A0A851PBS1-F1
#
_cell.length_a   1.000
_cell.length_b   1.000
_cell.length_c   1.000
_cell.angle_alpha   90.00
_cell.angle_beta   90.00
_cell.angle_gamma   90.00
#
_symmetry.space_group_name_H-M   'P 1'
#
loop_
_entity.id
_entity.type
_entity.pdbx_description
1 polymer ?
#
loop_
_entity_poly.entity_id
_entity_poly.type
_entity_poly.pdbx_seq_one_letter_code
_entity_poly.pdbx_strand_id
1 'polypeptide(L)'
;QVCPRLRTPRLPVWLCSVTGRHSVLFGTDSRLLSDWKTERVFHLYFYNGQQEQTKTAHLTIDTHSHHWEKDQSEDPSSPGKRRPSVEMAIRTKWAGATVSWNGTDPFF
;
A
#
# COMPACT_ATOMS: atom_id res chain seq x y z
N GLN A 1 -22.11 -6.50 -6.17
CA GLN A 1 -21.31 -7.26 -7.16
C GLN A 1 -20.13 -6.41 -7.57
N VAL A 2 -18.89 -6.81 -7.27
CA VAL A 2 -17.68 -6.05 -7.64
C VAL A 2 -17.18 -6.60 -8.97
N CYS A 3 -16.97 -5.74 -9.97
CA CYS A 3 -16.50 -6.16 -11.30
C CYS A 3 -15.19 -6.96 -11.20
N PRO A 4 -15.03 -8.10 -11.90
CA PRO A 4 -13.81 -8.92 -11.84
C PRO A 4 -12.53 -8.15 -12.19
N ARG A 5 -12.65 -7.17 -13.10
CA ARG A 5 -11.55 -6.25 -13.49
C ARG A 5 -11.13 -5.27 -12.38
N LEU A 6 -11.93 -5.11 -11.33
CA LEU A 6 -11.54 -4.38 -10.12
C LEU A 6 -10.68 -5.24 -9.19
N ARG A 7 -10.79 -6.58 -9.26
CA ARG A 7 -9.92 -7.49 -8.48
C ARG A 7 -8.54 -7.64 -9.11
N THR A 8 -8.47 -7.64 -10.44
CA THR A 8 -7.22 -7.83 -11.19
C THR A 8 -7.08 -6.77 -12.28
N PRO A 9 -6.64 -5.55 -11.93
CA PRO A 9 -6.49 -4.48 -12.91
C PRO A 9 -5.34 -4.80 -13.89
N ARG A 10 -5.47 -4.37 -15.14
CA ARG A 10 -4.41 -4.57 -16.17
C ARG A 10 -3.20 -3.68 -15.96
N LEU A 11 -3.42 -2.53 -15.34
CA LEU A 11 -2.40 -1.57 -14.96
C LEU A 11 -2.34 -1.54 -13.43
N PRO A 12 -1.17 -1.28 -12.84
CA PRO A 12 -1.04 -1.12 -11.40
C PRO A 12 -1.56 0.25 -10.96
N VAL A 13 -2.87 0.50 -11.13
CA VAL A 13 -3.52 1.75 -10.72
C VAL A 13 -4.77 1.39 -9.93
N TRP A 14 -4.86 1.96 -8.72
CA TRP A 14 -5.97 1.75 -7.80
C TRP A 14 -6.53 3.10 -7.35
N LEU A 15 -7.85 3.20 -7.36
CA LEU A 15 -8.57 4.24 -6.64
C LEU A 15 -8.84 3.73 -5.23
N CYS A 16 -8.43 4.51 -4.24
CA CYS A 16 -8.59 4.17 -2.84
C CYS A 16 -9.49 5.22 -2.17
N SER A 17 -10.47 4.75 -1.38
CA SER A 17 -11.19 5.61 -0.44
C SER A 17 -10.64 5.32 0.95
N VAL A 18 -9.70 6.15 1.37
CA VAL A 18 -8.96 5.99 2.62
C VAL A 18 -9.31 7.20 3.47
N THR A 19 -9.78 6.97 4.69
CA THR A 19 -10.20 8.03 5.64
C THR A 19 -11.19 9.06 5.07
N GLY A 20 -12.10 8.60 4.21
CA GLY A 20 -13.12 9.46 3.58
C GLY A 20 -12.60 10.34 2.43
N ARG A 21 -11.35 10.15 2.01
CA ARG A 21 -10.75 10.88 0.88
C ARG A 21 -10.49 9.95 -0.30
N HIS A 22 -10.79 10.45 -1.49
CA HIS A 22 -10.43 9.80 -2.74
C HIS A 22 -8.93 9.99 -3.00
N SER A 23 -8.25 8.89 -3.23
CA SER A 23 -6.82 8.85 -3.41
C SER A 23 -6.46 7.88 -4.54
N VAL A 24 -5.28 8.05 -5.11
CA VAL A 24 -4.75 7.18 -6.16
C VAL A 24 -3.47 6.55 -5.64
N LEU A 25 -3.38 5.24 -5.78
CA LEU A 25 -2.18 4.46 -5.55
C LEU A 25 -1.80 3.83 -6.90
N PHE A 26 -0.55 3.97 -7.33
CA PHE A 26 -0.14 3.42 -8.62
C PHE A 26 1.33 3.01 -8.68
N GLY A 27 1.62 2.00 -9.48
CA GLY A 27 2.98 1.63 -9.90
C GLY A 27 3.28 2.19 -11.30
N THR A 28 4.56 2.29 -11.64
CA THR A 28 5.01 2.75 -12.97
C THR A 28 5.43 1.61 -13.89
N ASP A 29 5.74 0.41 -13.36
CA ASP A 29 6.00 -0.78 -14.17
C ASP A 29 4.68 -1.50 -14.50
N SER A 30 4.27 -1.48 -15.77
CA SER A 30 3.04 -2.14 -16.21
C SER A 30 3.06 -3.66 -16.02
N ARG A 31 4.23 -4.26 -15.83
CA ARG A 31 4.38 -5.72 -15.62
C ARG A 31 4.18 -6.13 -14.17
N LEU A 32 4.09 -5.17 -13.23
CA LEU A 32 4.00 -5.42 -11.79
C LEU A 32 2.98 -6.49 -11.41
N LEU A 33 1.84 -6.54 -12.11
CA LEU A 33 0.74 -7.46 -11.81
C LEU A 33 0.77 -8.77 -12.63
N SER A 34 1.74 -8.91 -13.53
CA SER A 34 1.85 -10.03 -14.47
C SER A 34 3.15 -10.82 -14.34
N ASP A 35 4.16 -10.27 -13.66
CA ASP A 35 5.44 -10.92 -13.42
C ASP A 35 5.69 -11.01 -11.90
N TRP A 36 5.59 -12.24 -11.38
CA TRP A 36 5.81 -12.55 -9.96
C TRP A 36 7.17 -12.07 -9.45
N LYS A 37 8.21 -11.99 -10.31
CA LYS A 37 9.53 -11.48 -9.91
C LYS A 37 9.46 -9.99 -9.61
N THR A 38 8.75 -9.23 -10.45
CA THR A 38 8.53 -7.80 -10.24
C THR A 38 7.60 -7.53 -9.06
N GLU A 39 6.71 -8.47 -8.73
CA GLU A 39 5.80 -8.36 -7.58
C GLU A 39 6.48 -8.68 -6.24
N ARG A 40 7.76 -9.11 -6.22
CA ARG A 40 8.51 -9.34 -4.97
C ARG A 40 8.89 -8.05 -4.25
N VAL A 41 9.52 -7.13 -4.98
CA VAL A 41 9.93 -5.82 -4.46
C VAL A 41 9.70 -4.79 -5.54
N PHE A 42 8.88 -3.79 -5.25
CA PHE A 42 8.48 -2.78 -6.23
C PHE A 42 8.12 -1.45 -5.57
N HIS A 43 7.89 -0.46 -6.43
CA HIS A 43 7.52 0.88 -6.00
C HIS A 43 6.07 1.21 -6.30
N LEU A 44 5.43 1.88 -5.35
CA LEU A 44 4.13 2.52 -5.53
C LEU A 44 4.24 4.01 -5.22
N TYR A 45 3.34 4.77 -5.83
CA TYR A 45 3.20 6.20 -5.64
C TYR A 45 1.80 6.46 -5.11
N PHE A 46 1.72 7.23 -4.03
CA PHE A 46 0.45 7.57 -3.40
C PHE A 46 0.16 9.06 -3.54
N TYR A 47 -1.06 9.39 -3.93
CA TYR A 47 -1.55 10.76 -3.98
C TYR A 47 -2.96 10.84 -3.39
N ASN A 48 -3.16 11.68 -2.39
CA ASN A 48 -4.43 11.79 -1.67
C ASN A 48 -5.18 13.13 -1.89
N GLY A 49 -4.65 14.00 -2.76
CA GLY A 49 -5.25 15.27 -3.10
C GLY A 49 -5.17 16.34 -2.00
N GLN A 50 -4.45 16.10 -0.92
CA GLN A 50 -4.23 17.10 0.14
C GLN A 50 -3.26 18.19 -0.34
N GLN A 51 -3.53 19.44 0.03
CA GLN A 51 -2.62 20.55 -0.24
C GLN A 51 -1.29 20.38 0.50
N GLU A 52 -1.32 19.72 1.65
CA GLU A 52 -0.13 19.44 2.48
C GLU A 52 0.81 18.41 1.82
N GLN A 53 0.32 17.63 0.85
CA GLN A 53 1.16 16.70 0.09
C GLN A 53 2.00 17.46 -0.94
N THR A 54 3.06 18.10 -0.45
CA THR A 54 4.00 18.90 -1.25
C THR A 54 5.11 18.06 -1.88
N LYS A 55 5.25 16.80 -1.47
CA LYS A 55 6.23 15.84 -1.98
C LYS A 55 5.56 14.56 -2.45
N THR A 56 6.18 13.91 -3.43
CA THR A 56 5.75 12.59 -3.90
C THR A 56 5.92 11.56 -2.78
N ALA A 57 4.82 10.90 -2.42
CA ALA A 57 4.87 9.77 -1.51
C ALA A 57 5.29 8.52 -2.30
N HIS A 58 6.59 8.26 -2.30
CA HIS A 58 7.21 7.11 -2.96
C HIS A 58 7.36 5.95 -1.97
N LEU A 59 6.64 4.87 -2.20
CA LEU A 59 6.60 3.71 -1.32
C LEU A 59 7.44 2.57 -1.92
N THR A 60 8.21 1.87 -1.08
CA THR A 60 8.80 0.58 -1.44
C THR A 60 7.99 -0.52 -0.76
N ILE A 61 7.50 -1.46 -1.57
CA ILE A 61 6.72 -2.62 -1.14
C ILE A 61 7.59 -3.85 -1.29
N ASP A 62 7.77 -4.61 -0.22
CA ASP A 62 8.41 -5.93 -0.24
C ASP A 62 7.39 -6.97 0.23
N THR A 63 7.06 -7.91 -0.66
CA THR A 63 6.06 -8.96 -0.45
C THR A 63 6.67 -10.29 0.00
N HIS A 64 8.01 -10.39 0.02
CA HIS A 64 8.75 -11.56 0.47
C HIS A 64 9.15 -11.45 1.95
N SER A 65 8.92 -10.30 2.59
CA SER A 65 9.12 -10.14 4.02
C SER A 65 8.20 -11.08 4.82
N HIS A 66 8.75 -12.19 5.29
CA HIS A 66 8.06 -13.17 6.15
C HIS A 66 7.85 -12.58 7.56
N HIS A 67 6.85 -11.72 7.73
CA HIS A 67 6.59 -11.09 9.03
C HIS A 67 5.66 -11.87 9.97
N TRP A 68 5.56 -13.20 9.83
CA TRP A 68 4.73 -14.05 10.71
C TRP A 68 5.09 -13.95 12.21
N GLU A 69 6.19 -13.29 12.58
CA GLU A 69 6.58 -13.01 13.97
C GLU A 69 6.10 -11.65 14.54
N LYS A 70 5.50 -10.72 13.79
CA LYS A 70 5.09 -9.41 14.34
C LYS A 70 3.61 -9.19 14.60
N ASP A 71 2.74 -10.13 14.19
CA ASP A 71 1.31 -10.03 14.46
C ASP A 71 0.89 -10.63 15.82
N GLN A 72 1.83 -11.14 16.64
CA GLN A 72 1.50 -11.67 17.98
C GLN A 72 1.46 -10.62 19.10
N SER A 73 1.74 -9.34 18.85
CA SER A 73 1.77 -8.32 19.91
C SER A 73 1.02 -7.02 19.59
N GLU A 74 0.11 -7.02 18.63
CA GLU A 74 -0.88 -5.93 18.52
C GLU A 74 -2.07 -6.28 19.42
N ASP A 75 -1.81 -6.32 20.72
CA ASP A 75 -2.87 -6.14 21.73
C ASP A 75 -3.57 -4.81 21.39
N PRO A 76 -4.89 -4.80 21.16
CA PRO A 76 -5.65 -3.56 20.91
C PRO A 76 -5.46 -2.48 21.99
N SER A 77 -4.99 -2.89 23.17
CA SER A 77 -4.70 -2.05 24.34
C SER A 77 -3.23 -1.62 24.46
N SER A 78 -2.34 -2.15 23.62
CA SER A 78 -0.96 -1.69 23.55
C SER A 78 -0.91 -0.35 22.82
N PRO A 79 -0.25 0.69 23.36
CA PRO A 79 -0.09 1.99 22.68
C PRO A 79 0.81 1.93 21.42
N GLY A 80 0.96 0.75 20.81
CA GLY A 80 1.82 0.44 19.67
C GLY A 80 1.25 0.92 18.34
N LYS A 81 1.73 2.09 17.91
CA LYS A 81 1.89 2.52 16.50
C LYS A 81 0.71 2.21 15.57
N ARG A 82 -0.30 3.08 15.58
CA ARG A 82 -1.36 3.14 14.55
C ARG A 82 -0.72 2.95 13.17
N ARG A 83 -1.19 1.97 12.40
CA ARG A 83 -0.75 1.75 11.02
C ARG A 83 -1.54 2.69 10.08
N PRO A 84 -0.88 3.33 9.09
CA PRO A 84 -1.56 4.12 8.08
C PRO A 84 -2.59 3.28 7.34
N SER A 85 -3.75 3.86 7.09
CA SER A 85 -4.87 3.18 6.43
C SER A 85 -4.57 2.77 4.98
N VAL A 86 -3.66 3.50 4.31
CA VAL A 86 -3.13 3.09 2.99
C VAL A 86 -2.24 1.84 3.05
N GLU A 87 -1.46 1.65 4.12
CA GLU A 87 -0.67 0.42 4.29
C GLU A 87 -1.59 -0.79 4.47
N MET A 88 -2.68 -0.61 5.22
CA MET A 88 -3.71 -1.64 5.36
C MET A 88 -4.37 -1.97 4.01
N ALA A 89 -4.66 -0.95 3.19
CA ALA A 89 -5.20 -1.15 1.85
C ALA A 89 -4.22 -1.94 0.94
N ILE A 90 -2.93 -1.60 0.96
CA ILE A 90 -1.86 -2.34 0.23
C ILE A 90 -1.87 -3.82 0.64
N ARG A 91 -1.97 -4.11 1.93
CA ARG A 91 -1.95 -5.48 2.47
C ARG A 91 -3.19 -6.31 2.14
N THR A 92 -4.30 -5.68 1.74
CA THR A 92 -5.44 -6.43 1.20
C THR A 92 -5.11 -7.11 -0.14
N LYS A 93 -4.15 -6.56 -0.89
CA LYS A 93 -3.66 -7.13 -2.14
C LYS A 93 -2.40 -7.96 -1.95
N TRP A 94 -1.44 -7.44 -1.17
CA TRP A 94 -0.18 -8.12 -0.89
C TRP A 94 -0.09 -8.43 0.61
N ALA A 95 -0.71 -9.53 1.02
CA ALA A 95 -0.74 -9.95 2.41
C ALA A 95 0.68 -10.09 2.98
N GLY A 96 0.91 -9.53 4.17
CA GLY A 96 2.22 -9.57 4.85
C GLY A 96 3.29 -8.63 4.29
N ALA A 97 2.98 -7.83 3.26
CA ALA A 97 3.96 -6.92 2.68
C ALA A 97 4.42 -5.84 3.68
N THR A 98 5.72 -5.57 3.69
CA THR A 98 6.29 -4.41 4.35
C THR A 98 6.19 -3.18 3.44
N VAL A 99 5.99 -2.02 4.06
CA VAL A 99 5.85 -0.74 3.36
C VAL A 99 6.87 0.23 3.94
N SER A 100 7.79 0.71 3.09
CA SER A 100 8.69 1.82 3.42
C SER A 100 8.19 3.08 2.73
N TRP A 101 8.00 4.16 3.48
CA TRP A 101 7.64 5.48 2.95
C TRP A 101 8.83 6.27 2.39
N ASN A 102 10.03 5.69 2.42
CA ASN A 102 11.26 6.28 1.86
C ASN A 102 11.52 7.73 2.33
N GLY A 103 11.24 8.00 3.62
CA GLY A 103 11.43 9.32 4.23
C GLY A 103 10.27 10.30 4.07
N THR A 104 9.15 9.89 3.46
CA THR A 104 7.89 10.65 3.50
C THR A 104 7.12 10.31 4.77
N ASP A 105 6.51 11.31 5.41
CA ASP A 105 5.64 11.08 6.56
C ASP A 105 4.33 10.40 6.12
N PRO A 106 3.87 9.35 6.83
CA PRO A 106 2.63 8.68 6.47
C PRO A 106 1.38 9.53 6.67
N PHE A 107 0.38 9.31 5.80
CA PHE A 107 -0.95 9.93 5.93
C PHE A 107 -1.90 9.00 6.69
N PHE A 108 -2.60 9.52 7.71
CA PHE A 108 -3.40 8.76 8.67
C PHE A 108 -4.91 8.95 8.59
#